data_AF-A0A943QTI5-F1
#
_entry.id   AF-A0A943QTI5-F1
#
_cell.length_a   1.000
_cell.length_b   1.000
_cell.length_c   1.000
_cell.angle_alpha   90.00
_cell.angle_beta   90.00
_cell.angle_gamma   90.00
#
_symmetry.space_group_name_H-M   'P 1'
#
loop_
_entity.id
_entity.type
_entity.pdbx_description
1 polymer ?
#
loop_
_entity_poly.entity_id
_entity_poly.type
_entity_poly.pdbx_seq_one_letter_code
_entity_poly.pdbx_strand_id
1 'polypeptide(L)'
;NNRYGISMDIHRATNTPHLYTRAEAYGIPGFYCEDGNDVLAVYETMGKAVEHVRGGNGPAIVEVESYRWFGHSTADAGVYRTKEEVDEWKNNNDPIIKYRDYLVSENIASAEELDAIQSQVKAEVDSAYEFAQNSPDPELSVAFEDVWVD
;
A
#
# COMPACT_ATOMS: atom_id res chain seq x y z
N ASN A 1 3.99 6.12 -4.13
CA ASN A 1 4.98 7.05 -3.60
C ASN A 1 4.73 7.20 -2.10
N ASN A 2 5.63 6.74 -1.24
CA ASN A 2 5.52 6.94 0.22
C ASN A 2 6.50 8.01 0.74
N ARG A 3 7.04 8.81 -0.18
CA ARG A 3 8.05 9.85 -0.01
C ARG A 3 9.47 9.40 0.33
N TYR A 4 9.72 8.14 0.69
CA TYR A 4 11.04 7.71 1.17
C TYR A 4 11.54 6.38 0.60
N GLY A 5 12.73 6.41 0.01
CA GLY A 5 13.55 5.22 -0.27
C GLY A 5 14.46 4.90 0.91
N ILE A 6 14.01 4.03 1.82
CA ILE A 6 14.58 3.88 3.18
C ILE A 6 14.60 5.25 3.87
N SER A 7 15.76 5.91 3.92
CA SER A 7 15.99 7.22 4.52
C SER A 7 16.14 8.37 3.52
N MET A 8 16.17 8.07 2.22
CA MET A 8 16.26 9.06 1.17
C MET A 8 14.88 9.63 0.85
N ASP A 9 14.64 10.88 1.23
CA ASP A 9 13.47 11.64 0.80
C ASP A 9 13.40 11.75 -0.74
N ILE A 10 12.20 11.69 -1.30
CA ILE A 10 11.99 11.64 -2.74
C ILE A 10 12.49 12.88 -3.47
N HIS A 11 12.39 14.07 -2.87
CA HIS A 11 12.88 15.31 -3.48
C HIS A 11 14.41 15.36 -3.55
N ARG A 12 15.09 14.51 -2.77
CA ARG A 12 16.54 14.30 -2.86
C ARG A 12 16.90 13.19 -3.85
N ALA A 13 15.98 12.27 -4.10
CA ALA A 13 16.18 11.16 -5.04
C ALA A 13 15.93 11.55 -6.50
N THR A 14 15.07 12.55 -6.75
CA THR A 14 14.73 12.97 -8.12
C THR A 14 14.29 14.44 -8.19
N ASN A 15 14.61 15.08 -9.33
CA ASN A 15 14.12 16.42 -9.66
C ASN A 15 12.76 16.41 -10.37
N THR A 16 12.19 15.23 -10.65
CA THR A 16 10.85 15.11 -11.23
C THR A 16 9.81 15.27 -10.11
N PRO A 17 8.92 16.28 -10.16
CA PRO A 17 7.97 16.54 -9.08
C PRO A 17 7.00 15.38 -8.82
N HIS A 18 6.55 14.71 -9.88
CA HIS A 18 5.63 13.58 -9.82
C HIS A 18 6.11 12.47 -10.75
N LEU A 19 6.24 11.25 -10.23
CA LEU A 19 6.75 10.09 -10.96
C LEU A 19 5.86 9.63 -12.11
N TYR A 20 4.54 9.88 -12.09
CA TYR A 20 3.67 9.51 -13.21
C TYR A 20 4.08 10.19 -14.53
N THR A 21 4.68 11.38 -14.45
CA THR A 21 5.16 12.13 -15.63
C THR A 21 6.26 11.41 -16.39
N ARG A 22 6.98 10.47 -15.75
CA ARG A 22 7.99 9.63 -16.41
C ARG A 22 7.42 8.75 -17.50
N ALA A 23 6.11 8.53 -17.51
CA ALA A 23 5.40 7.81 -18.56
C ALA A 23 5.64 8.42 -19.94
N GLU A 24 5.78 9.75 -20.01
CA GLU A 24 6.00 10.49 -21.26
C GLU A 24 7.26 10.03 -22.00
N ALA A 25 8.34 9.74 -21.27
CA ALA A 25 9.60 9.27 -21.86
C ALA A 25 9.47 7.91 -22.57
N TYR A 26 8.43 7.13 -22.24
CA TYR A 26 8.13 5.85 -22.86
C TYR A 26 6.98 5.95 -23.89
N GLY A 27 6.39 7.13 -24.08
CA GLY A 27 5.23 7.32 -24.94
C GLY A 27 3.97 6.61 -24.44
N ILE A 28 3.83 6.42 -23.12
CA ILE A 28 2.69 5.74 -22.49
C ILE A 28 1.97 6.69 -21.53
N PRO A 29 0.70 6.44 -21.15
CA PRO A 29 0.00 7.32 -20.22
C PRO A 29 0.52 7.17 -18.79
N GLY A 30 0.56 8.31 -18.09
CA GLY A 30 0.75 8.40 -16.66
C GLY A 30 -0.56 8.81 -15.97
N PHE A 31 -0.93 8.12 -14.91
CA PHE A 31 -2.08 8.43 -14.07
C PHE A 31 -1.60 8.81 -12.66
N TYR A 32 -2.27 9.77 -12.05
CA TYR A 32 -1.90 10.30 -10.74
C TYR A 32 -3.07 10.25 -9.77
N CYS A 33 -2.86 9.59 -8.64
CA CYS A 33 -3.75 9.60 -7.49
C CYS A 33 -3.07 10.38 -6.38
N GLU A 34 -3.47 11.65 -6.24
CA GLU A 34 -2.88 12.58 -5.25
C GLU A 34 -3.20 12.19 -3.81
N ASP A 35 -4.37 11.61 -3.56
CA ASP A 35 -4.75 11.08 -2.25
C ASP A 35 -4.82 9.56 -2.33
N GLY A 36 -3.66 8.91 -2.19
CA GLY A 36 -3.58 7.45 -2.12
C GLY A 36 -4.07 6.85 -0.81
N ASN A 37 -4.52 7.68 0.13
CA ASN A 37 -5.18 7.25 1.34
C ASN A 37 -6.72 7.44 1.25
N ASP A 38 -7.24 7.86 0.09
CA ASP A 38 -8.64 7.73 -0.27
C ASP A 38 -8.82 6.48 -1.16
N VAL A 39 -9.46 5.45 -0.60
CA VAL A 39 -9.66 4.17 -1.28
C VAL A 39 -10.47 4.32 -2.57
N LEU A 40 -11.43 5.26 -2.62
CA LEU A 40 -12.25 5.50 -3.80
C LEU A 40 -11.44 6.21 -4.89
N ALA A 41 -10.65 7.22 -4.52
CA ALA A 41 -9.76 7.91 -5.46
C ALA A 41 -8.73 6.94 -6.09
N VAL A 42 -8.18 6.04 -5.29
CA VAL A 42 -7.28 4.97 -5.76
C VAL A 42 -8.03 4.03 -6.70
N TYR A 43 -9.22 3.56 -6.32
CA TYR A 43 -10.04 2.66 -7.13
C TYR A 43 -10.37 3.27 -8.50
N GLU A 44 -10.80 4.53 -8.54
CA GLU A 44 -11.13 5.22 -9.78
C GLU A 44 -9.90 5.45 -10.67
N THR A 45 -8.79 5.89 -10.08
CA THR A 45 -7.54 6.13 -10.82
C THR A 45 -6.99 4.84 -11.40
N MET A 46 -6.95 3.78 -10.59
CA MET A 46 -6.51 2.47 -11.03
C MET A 46 -7.48 1.88 -12.07
N GLY A 47 -8.79 2.08 -11.90
CA GLY A 47 -9.81 1.64 -12.85
C GLY A 47 -9.55 2.16 -14.27
N LYS A 48 -9.26 3.46 -14.42
CA LYS A 48 -8.92 4.09 -15.72
C LYS A 48 -7.67 3.46 -16.34
N ALA A 49 -6.63 3.24 -15.55
CA ALA A 49 -5.40 2.62 -16.02
C ALA A 49 -5.59 1.13 -16.37
N VAL A 50 -6.38 0.38 -15.59
CA VAL A 50 -6.74 -1.01 -15.90
C VAL A 50 -7.55 -1.10 -17.19
N GLU A 51 -8.54 -0.23 -17.37
CA GLU A 51 -9.34 -0.17 -18.60
C GLU A 51 -8.45 0.11 -19.82
N HIS A 52 -7.53 1.07 -19.71
CA HIS A 52 -6.56 1.38 -20.76
C HIS A 52 -5.74 0.14 -21.15
N VAL A 53 -5.10 -0.51 -20.16
CA VAL A 53 -4.21 -1.65 -20.38
C VAL A 53 -4.99 -2.85 -20.94
N ARG A 54 -6.15 -3.18 -20.36
CA ARG A 54 -6.99 -4.30 -20.80
C ARG A 54 -7.64 -4.05 -22.16
N GLY A 55 -7.84 -2.79 -22.53
CA GLY A 55 -8.28 -2.39 -23.86
C GLY A 55 -7.25 -2.59 -24.97
N GLY A 56 -6.02 -3.03 -24.62
CA GLY A 56 -4.95 -3.31 -25.59
C GLY A 56 -4.15 -2.07 -25.98
N ASN A 57 -4.26 -0.97 -25.25
CA ASN A 57 -3.59 0.30 -25.57
C ASN A 57 -2.12 0.38 -25.09
N GLY A 58 -1.60 -0.70 -24.51
CA GLY A 58 -0.26 -0.78 -23.95
C GLY A 58 -0.21 -0.57 -22.43
N PRO A 59 1.00 -0.52 -21.84
CA PRO A 59 1.16 -0.33 -20.41
C PRO A 59 0.90 1.12 -20.01
N ALA A 60 0.78 1.35 -18.70
CA ALA A 60 0.63 2.68 -18.10
C ALA A 60 1.48 2.78 -16.82
N ILE A 61 1.84 4.00 -16.42
CA ILE A 61 2.38 4.27 -15.07
C ILE A 61 1.27 4.86 -14.22
N VAL A 62 1.12 4.35 -13.00
CA VAL A 62 0.23 4.96 -12.00
C VAL A 62 1.06 5.34 -10.80
N GLU A 63 1.01 6.62 -10.42
CA GLU A 63 1.56 7.09 -9.16
C GLU A 63 0.44 7.31 -8.17
N VAL A 64 0.59 6.72 -6.99
CA VAL A 64 -0.34 6.83 -5.86
C VAL A 64 0.43 7.39 -4.68
N GLU A 65 0.08 8.60 -4.22
CA GLU A 65 0.72 9.27 -3.08
C GLU A 65 0.17 8.74 -1.77
N SER A 66 1.04 8.21 -0.91
CA SER A 66 0.65 7.66 0.39
C SER A 66 1.81 7.85 1.37
N TYR A 67 1.77 7.18 2.52
CA TYR A 67 2.77 7.36 3.55
C TYR A 67 3.00 6.10 4.37
N ARG A 68 4.27 5.84 4.71
CA ARG A 68 4.66 4.70 5.56
C ARG A 68 4.83 5.16 6.99
N TRP A 69 3.94 4.78 7.90
CA TRP A 69 3.98 5.25 9.29
C TRP A 69 5.17 4.75 10.11
N PHE A 70 5.55 3.50 9.93
CA PHE A 70 6.67 2.88 10.64
C PHE A 70 7.98 3.13 9.91
N GLY A 71 9.11 2.71 10.50
CA GLY A 71 10.39 2.68 9.81
C GLY A 71 10.36 1.77 8.57
N HIS A 72 11.45 1.76 7.81
CA HIS A 72 11.51 0.96 6.58
C HIS A 72 11.34 -0.53 6.84
N SER A 73 11.85 -1.01 7.97
CA SER A 73 11.77 -2.39 8.44
C SER A 73 11.75 -2.40 9.96
N THR A 74 11.65 -3.59 10.56
CA THR A 74 11.78 -3.78 12.01
C THR A 74 13.13 -3.34 12.57
N ALA A 75 14.18 -3.27 11.72
CA ALA A 75 15.51 -2.80 12.11
C ALA A 75 15.71 -1.29 11.93
N ASP A 76 14.77 -0.58 11.30
CA ASP A 76 14.86 0.86 11.04
C ASP A 76 13.93 1.62 11.97
N ALA A 77 14.48 2.48 12.82
CA ALA A 77 13.70 3.33 13.73
C ALA A 77 13.05 4.54 13.04
N GLY A 78 13.42 4.86 11.79
CA GLY A 78 12.79 5.93 11.00
C GLY A 78 13.22 7.35 11.39
N VAL A 79 14.40 7.53 12.00
CA VAL A 79 14.90 8.79 12.59
C VAL A 79 15.19 9.93 11.60
N TYR A 80 15.02 9.70 10.30
CA TYR A 80 15.19 10.68 9.22
C TYR A 80 13.91 11.48 8.91
N ARG A 81 12.84 11.27 9.69
CA ARG A 81 11.55 11.97 9.58
C ARG A 81 11.19 12.58 10.92
N THR A 82 10.48 13.70 10.89
CA THR A 82 10.01 14.32 12.12
C THR A 82 8.81 13.56 12.67
N LYS A 83 8.60 13.65 13.97
CA LYS A 83 7.42 13.04 14.60
C LYS A 83 6.14 13.73 14.10
N GLU A 84 6.19 15.04 13.92
CA GLU A 84 5.09 15.88 13.46
C GLU A 84 4.62 15.46 12.06
N GLU A 85 5.55 15.19 11.14
CA GLU A 85 5.23 14.70 9.80
C GLU A 85 4.48 13.37 9.85
N VAL A 86 4.99 12.42 10.65
CA VAL A 86 4.38 11.10 10.79
C VAL A 86 3.00 11.18 11.45
N ASP A 87 2.87 12.00 12.49
CA ASP A 87 1.63 12.16 13.25
C ASP A 87 0.55 12.85 12.41
N GLU A 88 0.90 13.80 11.54
CA GLU A 88 -0.02 14.42 10.57
C GLU A 88 -0.64 13.36 9.65
N TRP A 89 0.19 12.47 9.09
CA TRP A 89 -0.29 11.39 8.23
C TRP A 89 -1.13 10.35 8.98
N LYS A 90 -0.76 10.02 10.22
CA LYS A 90 -1.51 9.05 11.04
C LYS A 90 -2.87 9.58 11.46
N ASN A 91 -2.93 10.82 11.93
CA ASN A 91 -4.13 11.34 12.58
C ASN A 91 -5.14 11.89 11.56
N ASN A 92 -4.67 12.46 10.45
CA ASN A 92 -5.55 13.14 9.50
C ASN A 92 -5.71 12.40 8.17
N ASN A 93 -4.88 11.38 7.91
CA ASN A 93 -4.84 10.70 6.61
C ASN A 93 -4.87 9.17 6.75
N ASP A 94 -5.42 8.62 7.84
CA ASP A 94 -5.61 7.17 7.95
C ASP A 94 -6.66 6.69 6.94
N PRO A 95 -6.29 5.86 5.94
CA PRO A 95 -7.22 5.38 4.93
C PRO A 95 -8.34 4.51 5.51
N ILE A 96 -8.07 3.79 6.61
CA ILE A 96 -9.06 2.92 7.25
C ILE A 96 -10.12 3.77 7.93
N ILE A 97 -9.71 4.81 8.67
CA ILE A 97 -10.65 5.72 9.33
C ILE A 97 -11.45 6.52 8.31
N LYS A 98 -10.79 7.11 7.30
CA LYS A 98 -11.47 7.85 6.22
C LYS A 98 -12.53 7.01 5.53
N TYR A 99 -12.20 5.77 5.16
CA TYR A 99 -13.14 4.91 4.47
C TYR A 99 -14.24 4.39 5.40
N ARG A 100 -13.93 4.09 6.66
CA ARG A 100 -14.93 3.75 7.69
C ARG A 100 -15.96 4.88 7.84
N ASP A 101 -15.50 6.11 7.98
CA ASP A 101 -16.36 7.28 8.16
C ASP A 101 -17.24 7.50 6.92
N TYR A 102 -16.70 7.34 5.71
CA TYR A 102 -17.46 7.38 4.47
C TYR A 102 -18.57 6.31 4.43
N LEU A 103 -18.25 5.06 4.76
CA LEU A 103 -19.24 3.97 4.73
C LEU A 103 -20.40 4.23 5.69
N VAL A 104 -20.10 4.78 6.88
CA VAL A 104 -21.12 5.13 7.88
C VAL A 104 -21.92 6.35 7.43
N SER A 105 -21.27 7.41 6.92
CA SER A 105 -21.97 8.63 6.50
C SER A 105 -22.91 8.38 5.32
N GLU A 106 -22.54 7.49 4.41
CA GLU A 106 -23.34 7.09 3.25
C GLU A 106 -24.38 5.99 3.59
N ASN A 107 -24.49 5.56 4.84
CA ASN A 107 -25.36 4.47 5.29
C ASN A 107 -25.14 3.15 4.52
N ILE A 108 -23.90 2.90 4.09
CA ILE A 108 -23.50 1.66 3.40
C ILE A 108 -23.26 0.54 4.42
N ALA A 109 -22.72 0.87 5.59
CA ALA A 109 -22.52 -0.05 6.71
C ALA A 109 -22.65 0.70 8.05
N SER A 110 -23.04 -0.01 9.09
CA SER A 110 -23.05 0.51 10.46
C SER A 110 -21.68 0.40 11.13
N ALA A 111 -21.44 1.20 12.18
CA ALA A 111 -20.20 1.10 12.95
C ALA A 111 -20.01 -0.30 13.57
N GLU A 112 -21.11 -0.91 14.03
CA GLU A 112 -21.12 -2.24 14.63
C GLU A 112 -20.78 -3.33 13.61
N GLU A 113 -21.25 -3.22 12.37
CA GLU A 113 -20.88 -4.13 11.28
C GLU A 113 -19.39 -4.05 10.97
N LEU A 114 -18.83 -2.84 10.93
CA LEU A 114 -17.40 -2.63 10.68
C LEU A 114 -16.52 -3.13 11.85
N ASP A 115 -16.97 -2.97 13.09
CA ASP A 115 -16.29 -3.52 14.27
C ASP A 115 -16.33 -5.06 14.31
N ALA A 116 -17.44 -5.65 13.85
CA ALA A 116 -17.56 -7.09 13.72
C ALA A 116 -16.58 -7.64 12.67
N ILE A 117 -16.45 -6.97 11.51
CA ILE A 117 -15.47 -7.33 10.48
C ILE A 117 -14.05 -7.25 11.05
N GLN A 118 -13.69 -6.17 11.75
CA GLN A 118 -12.37 -6.02 12.35
C GLN A 118 -12.07 -7.14 13.36
N SER A 119 -13.06 -7.52 14.17
CA SER A 119 -12.93 -8.62 15.14
C SER A 119 -12.76 -9.98 14.45
N GLN A 120 -13.50 -10.22 13.37
CA GLN A 120 -13.38 -11.44 12.57
C GLN A 120 -11.98 -11.54 11.95
N VAL A 121 -11.51 -10.49 11.27
CA VAL A 121 -10.18 -10.47 10.64
C VAL A 121 -9.09 -10.68 11.68
N LYS A 122 -9.23 -10.11 12.88
CA LYS A 122 -8.29 -10.36 13.97
C LYS A 122 -8.22 -11.85 14.34
N ALA A 123 -9.36 -12.52 14.49
CA ALA A 123 -9.39 -13.94 14.81
C ALA A 123 -8.78 -14.80 13.70
N GLU A 124 -9.01 -14.44 12.43
CA GLU A 124 -8.40 -15.12 11.28
C GLU A 124 -6.86 -14.97 11.28
N VAL A 125 -6.35 -13.77 11.56
CA VAL A 125 -4.90 -13.52 11.66
C VAL A 125 -4.27 -14.26 12.84
N ASP A 126 -4.92 -14.25 14.00
CA ASP A 126 -4.43 -14.96 15.20
C ASP A 126 -4.37 -16.48 14.92
N SER A 127 -5.38 -17.04 14.26
CA SER A 127 -5.39 -18.46 13.85
C SER A 127 -4.29 -18.79 12.83
N ALA A 128 -4.06 -17.93 11.84
CA ALA A 128 -2.98 -18.11 10.87
C ALA A 128 -1.60 -18.05 11.52
N TYR A 129 -1.41 -17.16 12.50
CA TYR A 129 -0.18 -17.08 13.30
C TYR A 129 0.06 -18.35 14.12
N GLU A 130 -0.98 -18.86 14.81
CA GLU A 130 -0.87 -20.11 15.57
C GLU A 130 -0.55 -21.30 14.67
N PHE A 131 -1.18 -21.39 13.50
CA PHE A 131 -0.88 -22.43 12.52
C PHE A 131 0.58 -22.37 12.08
N ALA A 132 1.09 -21.18 11.73
CA ALA A 132 2.48 -20.99 11.30
C ALA A 132 3.48 -21.35 12.41
N GLN A 133 3.24 -20.91 13.65
CA GLN A 133 4.12 -21.18 14.78
C GLN A 133 4.17 -22.66 15.19
N ASN A 134 3.08 -23.40 14.96
CA ASN A 134 2.99 -24.83 15.27
C ASN A 134 3.33 -25.74 14.09
N SER A 135 3.61 -25.16 12.91
CA SER A 135 4.06 -25.92 11.75
C SER A 135 5.48 -26.43 11.98
N PRO A 136 5.82 -27.65 11.53
CA PRO A 136 7.18 -28.17 11.64
C PRO A 136 8.13 -27.31 10.79
N ASP A 137 9.37 -27.19 11.25
CA ASP A 137 10.45 -26.66 10.41
C ASP A 137 10.60 -27.50 9.14
N PRO A 138 10.98 -26.89 8.00
CA PRO A 138 11.25 -27.65 6.79
C PRO A 138 12.45 -28.58 6.99
N GLU A 139 12.39 -29.76 6.38
CA GLU A 139 13.53 -30.67 6.30
C GLU A 139 14.71 -29.99 5.57
N LEU A 140 15.94 -30.28 5.97
CA LEU A 140 17.14 -29.70 5.34
C LEU A 140 17.22 -29.99 3.83
N SER A 141 16.63 -31.09 3.36
CA SER A 141 16.60 -31.43 1.93
C SER A 141 15.86 -30.40 1.09
N VAL A 142 14.87 -29.71 1.66
CA VAL A 142 14.08 -28.67 0.98
C VAL A 142 14.96 -27.51 0.52
N ALA A 143 16.11 -27.27 1.17
CA ALA A 143 17.05 -26.24 0.74
C ALA A 143 17.68 -26.50 -0.64
N PHE A 144 17.55 -27.71 -1.18
CA PHE A 144 18.07 -28.11 -2.50
C PHE A 144 16.95 -28.33 -3.54
N GLU A 145 15.69 -28.26 -3.12
CA GLU A 145 14.54 -28.31 -4.02
C GLU A 145 14.37 -26.95 -4.73
N ASP A 146 13.67 -26.92 -5.86
CA ASP A 146 13.39 -25.72 -6.69
C ASP A 146 14.63 -24.94 -7.21
N VAL A 147 15.84 -25.49 -7.08
CA VAL A 147 17.05 -24.91 -7.67
C VAL A 147 17.09 -25.14 -9.19
N TRP A 148 16.67 -26.33 -9.61
CA TRP A 148 16.46 -26.74 -11.00
C TRP A 148 15.15 -27.53 -11.08
N VAL A 149 14.66 -27.80 -12.29
CA VAL A 149 13.45 -28.62 -12.48
C VAL A 149 13.68 -30.09 -12.08
N ASP A 150 14.92 -30.56 -12.18
CA ASP A 150 15.41 -31.90 -11.81
C ASP A 150 16.79 -31.80 -11.12
#